data_AF-X1VTD9-F1
#
_entry.id   AF-X1VTD9-F1
#
_cell.length_a   1.000
_cell.length_b   1.000
_cell.length_c   1.000
_cell.angle_alpha   90.00
_cell.angle_beta   90.00
_cell.angle_gamma   90.00
#
_symmetry.space_group_name_H-M   'P 1'
#
loop_
_entity.id
_entity.type
_entity.pdbx_description
1 polymer ?
#
loop_
_entity_poly.entity_id
_entity_poly.type
_entity_poly.pdbx_seq_one_letter_code
_entity_poly.pdbx_strand_id
1 'polypeptide(L)'
;MTKVDKIAEKLRREPYRVFPVRYTCVGKSFRFKEECRRAGVDARVVICLGGVKTRRFGFLLKVPMIHGWGEVDSERIEVARPLDEESPWGTFDIDLKPTIA
;
A
#
# COMPACT_ATOMS: atom_id res chain seq x y z
N MET A 1 10.43 12.85 -13.13
CA MET A 1 10.08 12.31 -11.79
C MET A 1 9.54 13.45 -10.94
N THR A 2 8.26 13.40 -10.62
CA THR A 2 7.52 14.43 -9.88
C THR A 2 7.95 14.49 -8.40
N LYS A 3 7.50 15.50 -7.65
CA LYS A 3 7.68 15.54 -6.19
C LYS A 3 7.00 14.34 -5.52
N VAL A 4 5.81 13.96 -6.01
CA VAL A 4 5.03 12.81 -5.53
C VAL A 4 5.80 11.52 -5.72
N ASP A 5 6.40 11.31 -6.90
CA ASP A 5 7.21 10.13 -7.20
C ASP A 5 8.39 9.98 -6.24
N LYS A 6 9.06 11.10 -5.90
CA LYS A 6 10.19 11.10 -4.95
C LYS A 6 9.76 10.67 -3.56
N ILE A 7 8.61 11.15 -3.08
CA ILE A 7 8.06 10.78 -1.77
C ILE A 7 7.65 9.31 -1.77
N ALA A 8 6.94 8.87 -2.82
CA ALA A 8 6.52 7.48 -2.97
C ALA A 8 7.72 6.54 -2.98
N GLU A 9 8.72 6.81 -3.83
CA GLU A 9 9.90 5.96 -3.99
C GLU A 9 10.73 5.84 -2.71
N LYS A 10 10.89 6.95 -1.97
CA LYS A 10 11.51 6.94 -0.66
C LYS A 10 10.82 5.97 0.30
N LEU A 11 9.49 5.97 0.35
CA LEU A 11 8.70 5.08 1.22
C LEU A 11 8.69 3.63 0.72
N ARG A 12 8.72 3.40 -0.60
CA ARG A 12 8.80 2.04 -1.19
C ARG A 12 10.06 1.30 -0.74
N ARG A 13 11.20 1.99 -0.70
CA ARG A 13 12.50 1.43 -0.30
C ARG A 13 12.62 1.13 1.19
N GLU A 14 11.73 1.66 2.01
CA GLU A 14 11.70 1.28 3.42
C GLU A 14 11.29 -0.19 3.55
N PRO A 15 11.82 -0.93 4.53
CA PRO A 15 11.45 -2.32 4.72
C PRO A 15 9.95 -2.45 4.99
N TYR A 16 9.29 -3.38 4.31
CA TYR A 16 7.92 -3.77 4.64
C TYR A 16 7.94 -4.66 5.89
N ARG A 17 7.18 -4.29 6.93
CA ARG A 17 7.04 -5.12 8.14
C ARG A 17 5.58 -5.15 8.58
N VAL A 18 5.13 -6.32 9.05
CA VAL A 18 3.78 -6.49 9.64
C VAL A 18 3.68 -5.76 10.98
N PHE A 19 4.78 -5.72 11.73
CA PHE A 19 4.91 -4.97 12.97
C PHE A 19 6.29 -4.29 13.02
N PRO A 20 6.39 -3.00 13.43
CA PRO A 20 5.29 -2.12 13.81
C PRO A 20 4.49 -1.57 12.61
N VAL A 21 3.23 -1.17 12.84
CA VAL A 21 2.24 -0.76 11.82
C VAL A 21 2.79 0.30 10.85
N ARG A 22 3.70 1.17 11.30
CA ARG A 22 4.33 2.24 10.49
C ARG A 22 4.99 1.74 9.19
N TYR A 23 5.39 0.46 9.15
CA TYR A 23 6.06 -0.16 8.00
C TYR A 23 5.14 -1.07 7.17
N THR A 24 3.84 -1.11 7.49
CA THR A 24 2.82 -1.78 6.69
C THR A 24 2.38 -0.91 5.52
N CYS A 25 1.62 -1.47 4.57
CA CYS A 25 1.04 -0.71 3.45
C CYS A 25 0.19 0.47 3.93
N VAL A 26 -0.62 0.27 4.99
CA VAL A 26 -1.44 1.31 5.60
C VAL A 26 -0.58 2.38 6.26
N GLY A 27 0.36 1.97 7.12
CA GLY A 27 1.25 2.92 7.82
C GLY A 27 2.08 3.77 6.88
N LYS A 28 2.62 3.16 5.81
CA LYS A 28 3.34 3.89 4.76
C LYS A 28 2.41 4.82 3.97
N SER A 29 1.17 4.44 3.70
CA SER A 29 0.19 5.29 3.00
C SER A 29 -0.17 6.55 3.80
N PHE A 30 -0.35 6.43 5.12
CA PHE A 30 -0.55 7.60 5.99
C PHE A 30 0.66 8.52 5.99
N ARG A 31 1.88 7.96 6.02
CA ARG A 31 3.11 8.75 5.92
C ARG A 31 3.28 9.42 4.57
N PHE A 32 2.90 8.75 3.49
CA PHE A 32 2.86 9.32 2.15
C PHE A 32 1.94 10.55 2.12
N LYS A 33 0.70 10.43 2.63
CA LYS A 33 -0.23 11.55 2.76
C LYS A 33 0.38 12.71 3.55
N GLU A 34 1.02 12.42 4.68
CA GLU A 34 1.65 13.44 5.51
C GLU A 34 2.82 14.15 4.79
N GLU A 35 3.70 13.41 4.12
CA GLU A 35 4.81 13.97 3.35
C GLU A 35 4.32 14.78 2.13
N CYS A 36 3.27 14.32 1.43
CA CYS A 36 2.61 15.06 0.36
C CYS A 36 1.99 16.36 0.86
N ARG A 37 1.25 16.32 1.98
CA ARG A 37 0.63 17.52 2.57
C ARG A 37 1.69 18.54 3.01
N ARG A 38 2.81 18.09 3.59
CA ARG A 38 3.95 18.96 3.92
C ARG A 38 4.60 19.59 2.68
N ALA A 39 4.51 18.93 1.53
CA ALA A 39 5.00 19.42 0.25
C ALA A 39 3.96 20.29 -0.52
N GLY A 40 2.78 20.55 0.06
CA GLY A 40 1.71 21.31 -0.57
C GLY A 40 0.91 20.53 -1.63
N VAL A 41 0.97 19.20 -1.59
CA VAL A 41 0.21 18.31 -2.48
C VAL A 41 -0.97 17.75 -1.72
N ASP A 42 -2.18 17.89 -2.28
CA ASP A 42 -3.36 17.24 -1.71
C ASP A 42 -3.31 15.73 -1.96
N ALA A 43 -3.50 14.96 -0.89
CA ALA A 43 -3.38 13.52 -0.92
C ALA A 43 -4.35 12.89 0.09
N ARG A 44 -4.97 11.79 -0.31
CA ARG A 44 -5.81 10.97 0.57
C ARG A 44 -5.26 9.56 0.71
N VAL A 45 -5.74 8.83 1.71
CA VAL A 45 -5.37 7.44 1.95
C VAL A 45 -6.62 6.61 1.75
N VAL A 46 -6.55 5.64 0.85
CA VAL A 46 -7.62 4.67 0.67
C VAL A 46 -7.24 3.40 1.39
N ILE A 47 -8.14 2.89 2.23
CA ILE A 47 -7.98 1.62 2.94
C ILE A 47 -9.04 0.66 2.43
N CYS A 48 -8.61 -0.54 2.08
CA CYS A 48 -9.47 -1.65 1.70
C CYS A 48 -9.35 -2.79 2.70
N LEU A 49 -10.50 -3.34 3.06
CA LEU A 49 -10.61 -4.63 3.73
C LEU A 49 -11.16 -5.63 2.71
N GLY A 50 -10.43 -6.72 2.48
CA GLY A 50 -10.88 -7.76 1.56
C GLY A 50 -10.27 -9.10 1.89
N GLY A 51 -10.54 -10.08 1.02
CA GLY A 51 -9.94 -11.40 1.13
C GLY A 51 -9.03 -11.64 -0.06
N VAL A 52 -7.75 -11.90 0.20
CA VAL A 52 -6.82 -12.38 -0.82
C VAL A 52 -6.78 -13.89 -0.83
N LYS A 53 -6.71 -14.45 -2.03
CA LYS A 53 -6.32 -15.84 -2.19
C LYS A 53 -4.79 -15.91 -2.09
N THR A 54 -4.32 -16.76 -1.19
CA THR A 54 -2.91 -17.12 -1.08
C THR A 54 -2.78 -18.61 -1.26
N ARG A 55 -1.69 -19.05 -1.90
CA ARG A 55 -1.36 -20.47 -2.02
C ARG A 55 -0.27 -20.77 -1.01
N ARG A 56 -0.61 -21.47 0.08
CA ARG A 56 0.34 -21.87 1.12
C ARG A 56 0.28 -23.38 1.31
N PHE A 57 1.43 -24.05 1.24
CA PHE A 57 1.54 -25.52 1.31
C PHE A 57 0.65 -26.28 0.31
N GLY A 58 0.43 -25.71 -0.88
CA GLY A 58 -0.42 -26.32 -1.92
C GLY A 58 -1.92 -26.04 -1.78
N PHE A 59 -2.39 -25.53 -0.63
CA PHE A 59 -3.78 -25.19 -0.38
C PHE A 59 -4.09 -23.74 -0.77
N LEU A 60 -5.28 -23.52 -1.35
CA LEU A 60 -5.82 -22.21 -1.64
C LEU A 60 -6.57 -21.70 -0.39
N LEU A 61 -6.03 -20.68 0.26
CA LEU A 61 -6.64 -20.07 1.44
C LEU A 61 -7.10 -18.65 1.10
N LYS A 62 -8.34 -18.32 1.48
CA LYS A 62 -8.83 -16.94 1.46
C LYS A 62 -8.55 -16.32 2.82
N VAL A 63 -7.62 -15.38 2.87
CA VAL A 63 -7.19 -14.73 4.12
C VAL A 63 -7.67 -13.28 4.12
N PRO A 64 -8.29 -12.78 5.20
CA PRO A 64 -8.61 -11.38 5.32
C PRO A 64 -7.31 -10.55 5.30
N MET A 65 -7.27 -9.53 4.46
CA MET A 65 -6.13 -8.64 4.33
C MET A 65 -6.59 -7.19 4.33
N ILE A 66 -5.81 -6.38 5.05
CA ILE A 66 -5.91 -4.93 5.00
C ILE A 66 -4.88 -4.46 3.98
N HIS A 67 -5.33 -3.66 3.01
CA HIS A 67 -4.45 -2.98 2.08
C HIS A 67 -4.71 -1.48 2.13
N GLY A 68 -3.69 -0.69 1.88
CA GLY A 68 -3.81 0.76 1.78
C GLY A 68 -2.87 1.33 0.75
N TRP A 69 -3.32 2.40 0.08
CA TRP A 69 -2.53 3.19 -0.84
C TRP A 69 -2.80 4.69 -0.65
N GLY A 70 -1.92 5.52 -1.18
CA GLY A 70 -2.14 6.97 -1.28
C GLY A 70 -2.80 7.32 -2.60
N GLU A 71 -3.63 8.34 -2.64
CA GLU A 71 -4.23 8.85 -3.87
C GLU A 71 -3.94 10.35 -4.02
N VAL A 72 -3.50 10.75 -5.21
CA VAL A 72 -3.22 12.14 -5.59
C VAL A 72 -3.85 12.35 -6.96
N ASP A 73 -4.63 13.41 -7.15
CA ASP A 73 -5.31 13.72 -8.42
C ASP A 73 -6.14 12.54 -8.99
N SER A 74 -6.80 11.77 -8.12
CA SER A 74 -7.53 10.54 -8.47
C SER A 74 -6.67 9.35 -8.92
N GLU A 75 -5.35 9.48 -8.89
CA GLU A 75 -4.41 8.40 -9.23
C GLU A 75 -3.96 7.63 -8.00
N ARG A 76 -3.98 6.29 -8.10
CA ARG A 76 -3.49 5.38 -7.07
C ARG A 76 -1.97 5.33 -7.05
N ILE A 77 -1.39 5.65 -5.89
CA ILE A 77 0.04 5.62 -5.62
C ILE A 77 0.36 4.51 -4.61
N GLU A 78 0.95 3.42 -5.10
CA GLU A 78 1.44 2.33 -4.26
C GLU A 78 2.78 2.70 -3.61
N VAL A 79 2.84 2.55 -2.28
CA VAL A 79 4.02 2.87 -1.47
C VAL A 79 4.48 1.72 -0.57
N ALA A 80 3.78 0.58 -0.62
CA ALA A 80 4.05 -0.56 0.26
C ALA A 80 5.46 -1.14 0.00
N ARG A 81 5.84 -1.28 -1.27
CA ARG A 81 7.08 -1.94 -1.72
C ARG A 81 7.59 -1.34 -3.04
N PRO A 82 8.83 -1.63 -3.46
CA PRO A 82 9.33 -1.30 -4.79
C PRO A 82 8.43 -1.86 -5.89
N LEU A 83 8.31 -1.13 -7.01
CA LEU A 83 7.38 -1.49 -8.10
C LEU A 83 7.83 -2.74 -8.88
N ASP A 84 9.11 -3.06 -8.80
CA ASP A 84 9.78 -4.20 -9.43
C ASP A 84 9.78 -5.47 -8.56
N GLU A 85 9.30 -5.38 -7.31
CA GLU A 85 9.24 -6.52 -6.40
C GLU A 85 7.85 -7.17 -6.39
N GLU A 86 7.83 -8.51 -6.29
CA GLU A 86 6.60 -9.26 -6.05
C GLU A 86 6.09 -9.07 -4.61
N SER A 87 4.82 -9.42 -4.38
CA SER A 87 4.26 -9.40 -3.04
C SER A 87 4.99 -10.42 -2.17
N PRO A 88 5.50 -10.05 -0.99
CA PRO A 88 6.13 -11.02 -0.09
C PRO A 88 5.16 -12.13 0.36
N TRP A 89 3.86 -11.96 0.11
CA TRP A 89 2.81 -12.91 0.44
C TRP A 89 2.34 -13.76 -0.74
N GLY A 90 2.95 -13.62 -1.94
CA GLY A 90 2.54 -14.37 -3.14
C GLY A 90 1.05 -14.21 -3.45
N THR A 91 0.49 -13.03 -3.16
CA THR A 91 -0.95 -12.74 -3.31
C THR A 91 -1.30 -12.51 -4.77
N PHE A 92 -2.27 -13.26 -5.27
CA PHE A 92 -2.88 -13.13 -6.60
C PHE A 92 -4.39 -13.04 -6.45
N ASP A 93 -5.08 -12.43 -7.42
CA ASP A 93 -6.53 -12.13 -7.37
C ASP A 93 -6.97 -11.37 -6.12
N ILE A 94 -6.70 -10.08 -6.15
CA ILE A 94 -7.00 -9.14 -5.09
C ILE A 94 -8.40 -8.56 -5.31
N ASP A 95 -9.43 -9.14 -4.69
CA ASP A 95 -10.78 -8.57 -4.60
C ASP A 95 -10.85 -7.63 -3.38
N LEU A 96 -10.34 -6.40 -3.55
CA LEU A 96 -10.35 -5.36 -2.54
C LEU A 96 -11.44 -4.35 -2.84
N LYS A 97 -12.32 -4.13 -1.87
CA LYS A 97 -13.32 -3.05 -1.92
C LYS A 97 -12.83 -1.86 -1.09
N PRO A 98 -12.76 -0.65 -1.68
CA PRO A 98 -12.51 0.59 -0.93
C PRO A 98 -13.48 0.69 0.23
N THR A 99 -12.93 0.78 1.44
CA THR A 99 -13.73 0.85 2.67
C THR A 99 -13.68 2.25 3.28
N ILE A 100 -12.54 2.93 3.14
CA ILE A 100 -12.32 4.30 3.64
C ILE A 100 -11.53 5.05 2.55
N ALA A 101 -11.98 6.24 2.18
CA ALA A 101 -11.33 7.14 1.22
C ALA A 101 -11.24 8.56 1.80
#